data_AF-A0A2I0IDL2-F1
#
_entry.id   AF-A0A2I0IDL2-F1
#
_cell.length_a   1.000
_cell.length_b   1.000
_cell.length_c   1.000
_cell.angle_alpha   90.00
_cell.angle_beta   90.00
_cell.angle_gamma   90.00
#
_symmetry.space_group_name_H-M   'P 1'
#
loop_
_entity.id
_entity.type
_entity.pdbx_description
1 polymer ?
#
loop_
_entity_poly.entity_id
_entity_poly.type
_entity_poly.pdbx_seq_one_letter_code
_entity_poly.pdbx_strand_id
1 'polypeptide(L)' 'MEDLKNFSKSQGAAEADDLNHWDLSFWSERLRESKYDINEEELRPYFSLPKVMDGLFNLAKILFGIEIEPADGLAP' A
#
# COMPACT_ATOMS: atom_id res chain seq x y z
N MET A 1 -9.98 -14.12 -4.82
CA MET A 1 -9.44 -15.48 -4.58
C MET A 1 -9.22 -16.22 -5.87
N GLU A 2 -10.22 -16.28 -6.77
CA GLU A 2 -10.09 -16.96 -8.06
C GLU A 2 -8.97 -16.36 -8.92
N ASP A 3 -8.85 -15.03 -8.98
CA ASP A 3 -7.73 -14.36 -9.67
C ASP A 3 -6.35 -14.76 -9.13
N LEU A 4 -6.22 -14.90 -7.80
CA LEU A 4 -4.95 -15.30 -7.17
C LEU A 4 -4.61 -16.76 -7.47
N LYS A 5 -5.61 -17.67 -7.45
CA LYS A 5 -5.42 -19.06 -7.84
C LYS A 5 -5.06 -19.19 -9.31
N ASN A 6 -5.73 -18.45 -10.19
CA ASN A 6 -5.44 -18.47 -11.63
C ASN A 6 -4.03 -17.94 -11.91
N PHE A 7 -3.64 -16.86 -11.23
CA PHE A 7 -2.32 -16.28 -11.37
C PHE A 7 -1.23 -17.21 -10.81
N SER A 8 -1.38 -17.75 -9.60
CA SER A 8 -0.41 -18.70 -9.03
C SER A 8 -0.28 -19.98 -9.87
N LYS A 9 -1.38 -20.48 -10.43
CA LYS A 9 -1.36 -21.60 -11.40
C LYS A 9 -0.59 -21.25 -12.67
N SER A 10 -0.79 -20.06 -13.24
CA SER A 10 -0.07 -19.62 -14.43
C SER A 10 1.44 -19.49 -14.21
N GLN A 11 1.86 -19.26 -12.96
CA GLN A 11 3.27 -19.19 -12.56
C GLN A 11 3.83 -20.56 -12.12
N GLY A 12 3.03 -21.63 -12.19
CA GLY A 12 3.47 -23.00 -11.88
C GLY A 12 3.70 -23.28 -10.39
N ALA A 13 3.06 -22.50 -9.50
CA ALA A 13 3.23 -22.65 -8.06
C ALA A 13 2.58 -23.94 -7.53
N ALA A 14 3.27 -24.64 -6.63
CA ALA A 14 2.80 -25.92 -6.10
C ALA A 14 1.59 -25.77 -5.17
N GLU A 15 1.52 -24.64 -4.47
CA GLU A 15 0.44 -24.26 -3.57
C GLU A 15 -0.80 -23.69 -4.29
N ALA A 16 -0.77 -23.60 -5.63
CA ALA A 16 -1.81 -22.91 -6.40
C ALA A 16 -3.20 -23.56 -6.33
N ASP A 17 -3.26 -24.87 -6.06
CA ASP A 17 -4.52 -25.59 -5.86
C ASP A 17 -5.15 -25.30 -4.49
N ASP A 18 -4.33 -25.12 -3.47
CA ASP A 18 -4.75 -24.90 -2.08
C ASP A 18 -3.93 -23.78 -1.40
N LEU A 19 -4.26 -22.54 -1.76
CA LEU A 19 -3.67 -21.34 -1.17
C LEU A 19 -4.09 -21.21 0.30
N ASN A 20 -3.11 -21.14 1.19
CA ASN A 20 -3.32 -20.83 2.60
C ASN A 20 -3.40 -19.32 2.83
N HIS A 21 -3.81 -18.93 4.04
CA HIS A 21 -3.95 -17.53 4.41
C HIS A 21 -2.64 -16.72 4.30
N TRP A 22 -1.48 -17.34 4.52
CA TRP A 22 -0.19 -16.68 4.38
C TRP A 22 0.26 -16.50 2.91
N ASP A 23 -0.25 -17.32 1.99
CA ASP A 23 0.07 -17.22 0.55
C ASP A 23 -0.64 -16.03 -0.10
N LEU A 24 -1.72 -15.54 0.53
CA LEU A 24 -2.56 -14.48 -0.02
C LEU A 24 -1.80 -13.16 -0.21
N SER A 25 -1.04 -12.72 0.79
CA SER A 25 -0.28 -11.46 0.70
C SER A 25 0.76 -11.55 -0.41
N PHE A 26 1.52 -12.65 -0.45
CA PHE A 26 2.53 -12.89 -1.46
C PHE A 26 1.96 -12.88 -2.89
N TRP A 27 0.93 -13.68 -3.16
CA TRP A 27 0.33 -13.76 -4.49
C TRP A 27 -0.42 -12.49 -4.88
N SER A 28 -0.98 -11.76 -3.90
CA SER A 28 -1.62 -10.47 -4.17
C SER A 28 -0.63 -9.42 -4.63
N GLU A 29 0.57 -9.35 -4.03
CA GLU A 29 1.63 -8.45 -4.45
C GLU A 29 2.17 -8.81 -5.84
N ARG A 30 2.47 -10.09 -6.09
CA ARG A 30 2.93 -10.54 -7.41
C ARG A 30 1.91 -10.30 -8.51
N LEU A 31 0.62 -10.50 -8.23
CA LEU A 31 -0.45 -10.18 -9.18
C LEU A 31 -0.54 -8.67 -9.42
N ARG A 32 -0.41 -7.84 -8.37
CA ARG A 32 -0.45 -6.38 -8.46
C ARG A 32 0.70 -5.84 -9.30
N GLU A 33 1.91 -6.32 -9.05
CA GLU A 33 3.10 -5.99 -9.85
C GLU A 33 2.90 -6.38 -11.32
N SER A 34 2.50 -7.63 -11.60
CA SER A 34 2.32 -8.10 -12.97
C SER A 34 1.18 -7.38 -13.73
N LYS A 35 0.11 -6.98 -13.03
CA LYS A 35 -1.07 -6.38 -13.66
C LYS A 35 -0.90 -4.89 -13.93
N TYR A 36 -0.22 -4.18 -13.05
CA TYR A 36 -0.12 -2.73 -13.11
C TYR A 36 1.27 -2.21 -13.45
N ASP A 37 2.29 -3.10 -13.50
CA ASP A 37 3.70 -2.74 -13.69
C ASP A 37 4.17 -1.69 -12.64
N ILE A 38 3.62 -1.81 -11.43
CA ILE A 38 3.92 -0.93 -10.29
C ILE A 38 4.67 -1.73 -9.24
N ASN A 39 5.86 -1.26 -8.89
CA ASN A 39 6.68 -1.79 -7.82
C ASN A 39 6.58 -0.91 -6.57
N GLU A 40 6.28 -1.50 -5.41
CA GLU A 40 6.18 -0.77 -4.14
C GLU A 40 7.51 -0.13 -3.71
N GLU A 41 8.63 -0.78 -4.01
CA GLU A 41 9.97 -0.25 -3.71
C GLU A 41 10.26 1.02 -4.53
N GLU A 42 9.75 1.11 -5.76
CA GLU A 42 9.89 2.30 -6.60
C GLU A 42 8.99 3.46 -6.13
N LEU A 43 7.86 3.15 -5.48
CA LEU A 43 6.95 4.14 -4.92
C LEU A 43 7.43 4.70 -3.58
N ARG A 44 8.16 3.92 -2.78
CA ARG A 44 8.59 4.29 -1.42
C ARG A 44 9.25 5.68 -1.33
N PRO A 45 10.15 6.10 -2.25
CA PRO A 45 10.77 7.43 -2.21
C PRO A 45 9.77 8.60 -2.31
N TYR A 46 8.61 8.38 -2.95
CA TYR A 46 7.60 9.42 -3.14
C TYR A 46 6.71 9.62 -1.90
N PHE A 47 6.59 8.61 -1.04
CA PHE A 47 5.74 8.63 0.16
C PHE A 47 6.54 8.79 1.45
N SER A 48 7.45 9.77 1.48
CA SER A 48 8.14 10.14 2.73
C SER A 48 7.16 10.63 3.78
N LEU A 49 7.31 10.16 5.04
CA LEU A 49 6.39 10.48 6.13
C LEU A 49 6.14 12.00 6.29
N PRO A 50 7.15 12.90 6.26
CA PRO A 50 6.90 14.34 6.35
C PRO A 50 5.98 14.86 5.23
N LYS A 51 6.19 14.42 3.98
CA LYS A 51 5.38 14.85 2.84
C LYS A 51 3.95 14.32 2.89
N VAL A 52 3.77 13.10 3.40
CA VAL A 52 2.44 12.52 3.62
C VAL A 52 1.68 13.31 4.67
N MET A 53 2.33 13.67 5.79
CA MET A 53 1.72 14.50 6.84
C MET A 53 1.34 15.89 6.33
N ASP A 54 2.24 16.56 5.58
CA ASP A 54 1.95 17.85 4.95
C ASP A 54 0.70 17.78 4.06
N GLY A 55 0.61 16.74 3.23
CA GLY A 55 -0.54 16.51 2.34
C GLY A 55 -1.84 16.27 3.11
N LEU A 56 -1.79 15.47 4.18
CA LEU A 56 -2.93 15.20 5.05
C LEU A 56 -3.44 16.46 5.75
N PHE A 57 -2.54 17.28 6.29
CA PHE A 57 -2.91 18.54 6.94
C PHE A 57 -3.49 19.55 5.96
N ASN A 58 -2.93 19.63 4.75
CA ASN A 58 -3.50 20.47 3.70
C ASN A 58 -4.91 20.01 3.28
N LEU A 59 -5.13 18.69 3.17
CA LEU A 59 -6.47 18.14 2.90
C LEU A 59 -7.46 18.53 4.01
N ALA A 60 -7.06 18.42 5.28
CA ALA A 60 -7.87 18.82 6.42
C ALA A 60 -8.21 20.32 6.39
N LYS A 61 -7.26 21.18 6.02
CA LYS A 61 -7.48 22.62 5.81
C LYS A 61 -8.51 22.88 4.71
N ILE A 62 -8.42 22.18 3.59
CA ILE A 62 -9.35 22.35 2.46
C ILE A 62 -10.76 21.91 2.83
N LEU A 63 -10.90 20.76 3.50
CA LEU A 63 -12.21 20.16 3.79
C LEU A 63 -12.89 20.77 5.01
N PHE A 64 -12.13 21.12 6.04
CA PHE A 64 -12.67 21.50 7.35
C PHE A 64 -12.25 22.89 7.81
N GLY A 65 -11.38 23.58 7.07
CA GLY A 65 -10.88 24.91 7.46
C GLY A 65 -9.99 24.91 8.70
N ILE A 66 -9.48 23.75 9.12
CA ILE A 66 -8.61 23.62 10.29
C ILE A 66 -7.14 23.78 9.91
N GLU A 67 -6.37 24.48 10.73
CA GLU A 67 -4.91 24.60 10.59
C GLU A 67 -4.24 23.73 11.64
N ILE A 68 -3.28 22.91 11.20
CA ILE A 68 -2.56 21.95 12.04
C ILE A 68 -1.09 22.29 11.96
N GLU A 69 -0.47 22.49 13.12
CA GLU A 69 0.94 22.88 13.26
C GLU A 69 1.64 21.95 14.27
N PRO A 70 2.95 21.66 14.09
CA PRO A 70 3.72 20.93 15.08
C PRO A 70 3.75 21.69 16.42
N ALA A 71 3.49 20.97 17.53
CA ALA A 71 3.52 21.50 18.88
C ALA A 71 4.53 20.72 19.76
N ASP A 72 5.65 20.32 19.16
CA ASP A 72 6.68 19.52 19.83
C ASP A 72 7.19 20.24 21.10
N GLY A 73 7.12 19.57 22.25
CA GLY A 73 7.54 20.13 23.54
C GLY A 73 6.61 21.17 24.14
N LEU A 74 5.48 21.48 23.49
CA LEU A 74 4.46 22.42 23.97
C LEU A 74 3.11 21.75 24.26
N ALA A 75 2.91 20.53 23.75
CA ALA A 75 1.81 19.67 24.17
C ALA A 75 2.06 19.15 25.60
N PRO A 76 1.08 19.25 26.52
CA PRO A 76 1.20 18.78 27.91
C PRO A 76 1.38 17.26 28.03
#